data_AF-A0A2V7V197-F1
#
_entry.id   AF-A0A2V7V197-F1
#
_cell.length_a   1.000
_cell.length_b   1.000
_cell.length_c   1.000
_cell.angle_alpha   90.00
_cell.angle_beta   90.00
_cell.angle_gamma   90.00
#
_symmetry.space_group_name_H-M   'P 1'
#
loop_
_entity.id
_entity.type
_entity.pdbx_description
1 polymer ?
#
loop_
_entity_poly.entity_id
_entity_poly.type
_entity_poly.pdbx_seq_one_letter_code
_entity_poly.pdbx_strand_id
1 'polypeptide(L)'
;MFGSVEALNDAVPMAHAGPGLPPMLILMGDAERFQPPLLEDARAFRIAAGPAAARIQIEILQHHTHLGVIAKLGAPGDPTLPLIVRFVGTAKR
;
A
#
# COMPACT_ATOMS: atom_id res chain seq x y z
N MET A 1 -4.81 4.34 -21.41
CA MET A 1 -3.45 4.57 -21.96
C MET A 1 -3.05 5.98 -21.54
N PHE A 2 -1.86 6.19 -20.97
CA PHE A 2 -1.52 7.41 -20.23
C PHE A 2 -1.26 8.68 -21.08
N GLY A 3 -1.38 8.64 -22.41
CA GLY A 3 -1.37 9.84 -23.26
C GLY A 3 -0.01 10.55 -23.44
N SER A 4 0.89 10.47 -22.46
CA SER A 4 2.30 10.90 -22.56
C SER A 4 3.21 10.14 -21.57
N VAL A 5 4.53 10.30 -21.71
CA VAL A 5 5.53 9.74 -20.79
C VAL A 5 5.48 10.46 -19.44
N GLU A 6 5.24 11.78 -19.42
CA GLU A 6 5.09 12.52 -18.17
C GLU A 6 3.90 12.00 -17.37
N ALA A 7 2.75 11.79 -18.02
CA ALA A 7 1.55 11.27 -17.37
C ALA A 7 1.73 9.81 -16.90
N LEU A 8 2.53 9.01 -17.61
CA LEU A 8 2.93 7.69 -17.14
C LEU A 8 3.79 7.80 -15.87
N ASN A 9 4.83 8.64 -15.89
CA ASN A 9 5.73 8.83 -14.75
C ASN A 9 5.00 9.36 -13.52
N ASP A 10 4.08 10.32 -13.71
CA ASP A 10 3.26 10.87 -12.63
C ASP A 10 2.30 9.83 -12.04
N ALA A 11 1.83 8.88 -12.84
CA ALA A 11 0.96 7.80 -12.36
C ALA A 11 1.70 6.70 -11.58
N VAL A 12 3.04 6.60 -11.70
CA VAL A 12 3.82 5.54 -11.04
C VAL A 12 4.20 5.98 -9.62
N PRO A 13 3.75 5.28 -8.56
CA PRO A 13 4.05 5.67 -7.18
C PRO A 13 5.55 5.79 -6.88
N MET A 14 6.38 4.96 -7.52
CA MET A 14 7.84 5.00 -7.36
C MET A 14 8.44 6.37 -7.70
N ALA A 15 7.88 7.10 -8.66
CA ALA A 15 8.36 8.43 -9.04
C ALA A 15 8.19 9.48 -7.93
N HIS A 16 7.37 9.18 -6.93
CA HIS A 16 7.03 10.07 -5.82
C HIS A 16 7.59 9.59 -4.47
N ALA A 17 8.38 8.51 -4.47
CA ALA A 17 8.99 8.00 -3.26
C ALA A 17 10.10 8.94 -2.76
N GLY A 18 10.03 9.37 -1.50
CA GLY A 18 11.03 10.27 -0.94
C GLY A 18 10.87 10.56 0.56
N PRO A 19 11.78 11.37 1.13
CA PRO A 19 11.84 11.61 2.58
C PRO A 19 10.62 12.39 3.13
N GLY A 20 9.90 13.12 2.27
CA GLY A 20 8.73 13.92 2.64
C GLY A 20 7.42 13.14 2.75
N LEU A 21 7.42 11.82 2.51
CA LEU A 21 6.19 11.04 2.54
C LEU A 21 5.51 11.10 3.92
N PRO A 22 4.16 11.13 3.97
CA PRO A 22 3.44 10.95 5.22
C PRO A 22 3.59 9.50 5.73
N PRO A 23 3.16 9.20 6.97
CA PRO A 23 2.93 7.81 7.36
C PRO A 23 2.00 7.13 6.35
N MET A 24 2.34 5.91 5.93
CA MET A 24 1.55 5.15 4.96
C MET A 24 1.29 3.73 5.47
N LEU A 25 0.09 3.23 5.16
CA LEU A 25 -0.27 1.82 5.28
C LEU A 25 -0.53 1.29 3.87
N ILE A 26 0.26 0.30 3.45
CA ILE A 26 0.09 -0.42 2.20
C ILE A 26 -0.53 -1.78 2.54
N LEU A 27 -1.73 -2.03 2.01
CA LEU A 27 -2.46 -3.28 2.16
C LEU A 27 -2.47 -4.03 0.84
N MET A 28 -2.22 -5.34 0.87
CA MET A 28 -2.33 -6.21 -0.31
C MET A 28 -2.87 -7.58 0.07
N GLY A 29 -3.59 -8.23 -0.84
CA GLY A 29 -3.97 -9.63 -0.70
C GLY A 29 -2.77 -10.55 -0.92
N ASP A 30 -2.74 -11.72 -0.25
CA ASP A 30 -1.65 -12.70 -0.39
C ASP A 30 -1.49 -13.21 -1.85
N ALA A 31 -2.58 -13.25 -2.62
CA ALA A 31 -2.53 -13.59 -4.04
C ALA A 31 -1.70 -12.59 -4.88
N GLU A 32 -1.61 -11.34 -4.43
CA GLU A 32 -0.90 -10.24 -5.08
C GLU A 32 0.57 -10.15 -4.66
N ARG A 33 1.09 -11.16 -3.97
CA ARG A 33 2.53 -11.25 -3.71
C ARG A 33 3.30 -11.69 -4.94
N PHE A 34 2.65 -12.47 -5.79
CA PHE A 34 3.29 -13.17 -6.90
C PHE A 34 2.77 -12.69 -8.25
N GLN A 35 1.49 -12.29 -8.35
CA GLN A 35 0.92 -11.82 -9.61
C GLN A 35 -0.22 -10.81 -9.39
N PRO A 36 0.03 -9.49 -9.59
CA PRO A 36 1.33 -8.85 -9.86
C PRO A 36 2.28 -8.94 -8.65
N PRO A 37 3.61 -8.73 -8.78
CA PRO A 37 4.55 -8.81 -7.66
C PRO A 37 4.50 -7.55 -6.77
N LEU A 38 3.31 -7.16 -6.29
CA LEU A 38 3.11 -5.90 -5.55
C LEU A 38 3.92 -5.82 -4.26
N LEU A 39 4.30 -6.97 -3.69
CA LEU A 39 5.17 -7.02 -2.52
C LEU A 39 6.57 -6.47 -2.83
N GLU A 40 7.11 -6.77 -4.01
CA GLU A 40 8.43 -6.26 -4.42
C GLU A 40 8.35 -4.75 -4.70
N ASP A 41 7.31 -4.30 -5.40
CA ASP A 41 7.07 -2.88 -5.66
C ASP A 41 6.89 -2.08 -4.36
N ALA A 42 6.09 -2.58 -3.42
CA ALA A 42 5.90 -1.93 -2.11
C ALA A 42 7.19 -1.88 -1.29
N ARG A 43 8.03 -2.93 -1.38
CA ARG A 43 9.35 -2.95 -0.73
C ARG A 43 10.30 -1.96 -1.37
N ALA A 44 10.36 -1.92 -2.69
CA ALA A 44 11.17 -0.96 -3.45
C ALA A 44 10.74 0.48 -3.14
N PHE A 45 9.43 0.74 -3.08
CA PHE A 45 8.88 2.04 -2.71
C PHE A 45 9.29 2.44 -1.29
N ARG A 46 9.18 1.50 -0.33
CA ARG A 46 9.62 1.74 1.04
C ARG A 46 11.13 2.01 1.14
N ILE A 47 11.95 1.33 0.34
CA ILE A 47 13.40 1.59 0.29
C ILE A 47 13.67 2.99 -0.27
N ALA A 48 13.02 3.35 -1.38
CA ALA A 48 13.17 4.66 -2.02
C ALA A 48 12.70 5.82 -1.12
N ALA A 49 11.79 5.57 -0.19
CA ALA A 49 11.34 6.56 0.80
C ALA A 49 12.44 7.02 1.79
N GLY A 50 13.58 6.32 1.88
CA GLY A 50 14.71 6.70 2.72
C GLY A 50 14.31 6.85 4.20
N PRO A 51 14.54 8.01 4.85
CA PRO A 51 14.14 8.23 6.24
C PRO A 51 12.64 8.03 6.53
N ALA A 52 11.77 8.24 5.53
CA ALA A 52 10.33 8.02 5.69
C ALA A 52 9.94 6.54 5.72
N ALA A 53 10.84 5.63 5.33
CA ALA A 53 10.61 4.18 5.31
C ALA A 53 10.09 3.63 6.65
N ALA A 54 10.55 4.18 7.77
CA ALA A 54 10.16 3.77 9.12
C ALA A 54 8.67 4.04 9.44
N ARG A 55 8.01 4.89 8.64
CA ARG A 55 6.58 5.25 8.79
C ARG A 55 5.70 4.57 7.74
N ILE A 56 6.26 3.68 6.92
CA ILE A 56 5.55 2.91 5.92
C ILE A 56 5.35 1.48 6.43
N GLN A 57 4.11 1.14 6.73
CA GLN A 57 3.69 -0.19 7.13
C GLN A 57 3.17 -0.95 5.90
N ILE A 58 3.59 -2.20 5.74
CA ILE A 58 3.13 -3.09 4.66
C ILE A 58 2.48 -4.30 5.32
N GLU A 59 1.19 -4.53 5.03
CA GLU A 59 0.43 -5.66 5.57
C GLU A 59 -0.10 -6.54 4.43
N ILE A 60 -0.02 -7.85 4.64
CA ILE A 60 -0.49 -8.86 3.71
C ILE A 60 -1.72 -9.55 4.30
N LEU A 61 -2.84 -9.44 3.60
CA LEU A 61 -4.11 -10.03 3.97
C LEU A 61 -4.18 -11.47 3.43
N GLN A 62 -3.97 -12.43 4.32
CA GLN A 62 -4.03 -13.86 3.99
C GLN A 62 -5.41 -14.24 3.43
N HIS A 63 -5.43 -15.06 2.38
CA HIS A 63 -6.65 -15.51 1.70
C HIS A 63 -7.50 -14.40 1.05
N HIS A 64 -6.91 -13.23 0.79
CA HIS A 64 -7.58 -12.14 0.08
C HIS A 64 -7.01 -11.91 -1.32
N THR A 65 -7.87 -11.41 -2.20
CA THR A 65 -7.52 -10.89 -3.54
C THR A 65 -7.70 -9.39 -3.57
N HIS A 66 -7.17 -8.71 -4.59
CA HIS A 66 -7.30 -7.26 -4.79
C HIS A 66 -8.71 -6.74 -4.49
N LEU A 67 -9.71 -7.26 -5.22
CA LEU A 67 -11.10 -6.82 -5.09
C LEU A 67 -11.77 -7.38 -3.84
N GLY A 68 -11.31 -8.53 -3.33
CA GLY A 68 -11.87 -9.15 -2.14
C GLY A 68 -11.68 -8.29 -0.88
N VAL A 69 -10.56 -7.59 -0.78
CA VAL A 69 -10.26 -6.65 0.32
C VAL A 69 -11.25 -5.48 0.30
N ILE A 70 -11.50 -4.90 -0.87
CA ILE A 70 -12.38 -3.73 -1.01
C ILE A 70 -13.85 -4.14 -0.82
N ALA A 71 -14.29 -5.22 -1.46
CA ALA A 71 -15.68 -5.64 -1.48
C ALA A 71 -16.21 -6.05 -0.10
N LYS A 72 -15.33 -6.51 0.80
CA LYS A 72 -15.68 -6.96 2.15
C LYS A 72 -15.34 -5.94 3.23
N LEU A 73 -14.88 -4.74 2.86
CA LEU A 73 -14.46 -3.74 3.83
C LEU A 73 -15.60 -3.39 4.80
N GLY A 74 -15.36 -3.60 6.09
CA GLY A 74 -16.35 -3.35 7.16
C GLY A 74 -17.45 -4.40 7.31
N ALA A 75 -17.42 -5.48 6.53
CA ALA A 75 -18.29 -6.63 6.77
C ALA A 75 -17.89 -7.37 8.06
N PRO A 76 -18.81 -8.11 8.71
CA PRO A 76 -18.46 -8.94 9.86
C PRO A 76 -17.30 -9.91 9.52
N GLY A 77 -16.23 -9.85 10.31
CA GLY A 77 -15.04 -10.67 10.11
C GLY A 77 -14.02 -10.11 9.12
N ASP A 78 -14.21 -8.90 8.59
CA ASP A 78 -13.21 -8.22 7.76
C ASP A 78 -11.94 -7.88 8.55
N PRO A 79 -10.76 -8.45 8.19
CA PRO A 79 -9.51 -8.12 8.85
C PRO A 79 -8.95 -6.75 8.45
N THR A 80 -9.46 -6.14 7.38
CA THR A 80 -8.93 -4.91 6.77
C THR A 80 -9.24 -3.67 7.60
N LEU A 81 -10.51 -3.45 7.95
CA LEU A 81 -10.94 -2.25 8.67
C LEU A 81 -10.22 -2.06 10.02
N PRO A 82 -10.04 -3.09 10.87
CA PRO A 82 -9.27 -2.95 12.12
C PRO A 82 -7.83 -2.47 11.91
N LEU A 83 -7.16 -2.93 10.84
CA LEU A 83 -5.80 -2.49 10.52
C LEU A 83 -5.76 -1.01 10.17
N ILE A 84 -6.71 -0.55 9.35
CA ILE A 84 -6.83 0.86 8.96
C ILE A 84 -7.09 1.74 10.19
N VAL A 85 -8.06 1.36 11.03
CA VAL A 85 -8.41 2.11 12.25
C VAL A 85 -7.21 2.21 13.19
N ARG A 86 -6.50 1.09 13.39
CA ARG A 86 -5.30 1.05 14.23
C ARG A 86 -4.22 1.98 13.68
N PHE A 87 -3.92 1.89 12.39
CA PHE A 87 -2.91 2.72 11.73
C PHE A 87 -3.23 4.22 11.83
N VAL A 88 -4.48 4.62 11.56
CA VAL A 88 -4.92 6.01 11.70
C VAL A 88 -4.80 6.47 13.16
N GLY A 89 -5.10 5.60 14.12
CA GLY A 89 -4.92 5.88 15.55
C GLY A 89 -3.47 6.13 15.96
N THR A 90 -2.51 5.43 15.33
CA THR A 90 -1.07 5.60 15.59
C THR A 90 -0.46 6.76 14.81
N ALA A 91 -0.94 7.03 13.60
CA ALA A 91 -0.40 8.09 12.73
C ALA A 91 -0.77 9.52 13.17
N LYS A 92 -1.74 9.68 14.07
CA LYS A 92 -2.16 10.96 14.66
C LYS A 92 -1.30 11.43 15.83
N ARG A 93 -0.37 10.61 16.32
CA ARG A 93 0.54 10.92 17.42
C ARG A 93 1.91 11.31 16.88
#